data_AF-A0A1A9T4L2-F1
#
_entry.id   AF-A0A1A9T4L2-F1
#
_cell.length_a   1.000
_cell.length_b   1.000
_cell.length_c   1.000
_cell.angle_alpha   90.00
_cell.angle_beta   90.00
_cell.angle_gamma   90.00
#
_symmetry.space_group_name_H-M   'P 1'
#
loop_
_entity.id
_entity.type
_entity.pdbx_description
1 polymer ?
#
loop_
_entity_poly.entity_id
_entity_poly.type
_entity_poly.pdbx_seq_one_letter_code
_entity_poly.pdbx_strand_id
1 'polypeptide(L)'
;MTTTLLIDADILAYRTASANEKRYDWGEGVTSHIVNDDFEAIKKDIQSELDDLLLRTEADDFLICLSDDNYNWRKKVLPSYKQHRKNSIRPELLYPLKDYLFENYPSYRKETLEADDVMGILSTHPKLIAGKKIIVSEDKDMKTIPGWLFNPKKDKKPRLITPEAADRFHMYQTITGDTTDGYKGCPDVGDKGAIEMLDSPFLMVPYEYEFQRGKRKGTTEVRYEQAPAPSLWEGIVSLYEWKGLTEYDAITQARVARILRHTDYDFKTKEVIYWNPVKPQTTK
;
A
#
# COMPACT_ATOMS: atom_id res chain seq x y z
N MET A 1 -11.41 -27.04 6.64
CA MET A 1 -11.56 -25.62 7.00
C MET A 1 -11.71 -24.88 5.71
N THR A 2 -12.74 -24.03 5.58
CA THR A 2 -12.98 -23.24 4.37
C THR A 2 -11.81 -22.31 4.08
N THR A 3 -11.44 -22.18 2.81
CA THR A 3 -10.48 -21.21 2.29
C THR A 3 -11.24 -20.17 1.47
N THR A 4 -11.19 -18.91 1.90
CA THR A 4 -11.87 -17.79 1.23
C THR A 4 -10.85 -16.84 0.60
N LEU A 5 -11.05 -16.52 -0.68
CA LEU A 5 -10.28 -15.48 -1.36
C LEU A 5 -10.81 -14.09 -1.02
N LEU A 6 -9.92 -13.13 -0.78
CA LEU A 6 -10.26 -11.72 -0.69
C LEU A 6 -9.77 -11.07 -1.98
N ILE A 7 -10.72 -10.74 -2.86
CA ILE A 7 -10.42 -10.27 -4.22
C ILE A 7 -10.33 -8.75 -4.22
N ASP A 8 -9.22 -8.23 -4.72
CA ASP A 8 -9.05 -6.82 -5.04
C ASP A 8 -9.91 -6.44 -6.25
N ALA A 9 -11.12 -5.99 -5.96
CA ALA A 9 -12.12 -5.72 -6.98
C ALA A 9 -11.89 -4.39 -7.70
N ASP A 10 -11.16 -3.45 -7.10
CA ASP A 10 -10.79 -2.20 -7.77
C ASP A 10 -9.80 -2.47 -8.91
N ILE A 11 -8.79 -3.33 -8.66
CA ILE A 11 -7.87 -3.75 -9.72
C ILE A 11 -8.60 -4.58 -10.80
N LEU A 12 -9.44 -5.54 -10.38
CA LEU A 12 -10.23 -6.35 -11.32
C LEU A 12 -11.10 -5.47 -12.22
N ALA A 13 -11.91 -4.58 -11.63
CA ALA A 13 -12.80 -3.69 -12.38
C ALA A 13 -12.00 -2.74 -13.29
N TYR A 14 -10.90 -2.15 -12.81
CA TYR A 14 -10.08 -1.25 -13.61
C TYR A 14 -9.43 -1.96 -14.81
N ARG A 15 -8.87 -3.16 -14.61
CA ARG A 15 -8.24 -3.93 -15.69
C ARG A 15 -9.29 -4.38 -16.71
N THR A 16 -10.44 -4.88 -16.26
CA THR A 16 -11.52 -5.31 -17.15
C THR A 16 -12.09 -4.14 -17.93
N ALA A 17 -12.32 -3.00 -17.30
CA ALA A 17 -12.78 -1.78 -17.98
C ALA A 17 -11.75 -1.32 -19.03
N SER A 18 -10.46 -1.27 -18.66
CA SER A 18 -9.39 -0.84 -19.56
C SER A 18 -9.20 -1.78 -20.75
N ALA A 19 -9.42 -3.09 -20.58
CA ALA A 19 -9.34 -4.06 -21.67
C ALA A 19 -10.50 -3.92 -22.67
N ASN A 20 -11.63 -3.35 -22.23
CA ASN A 20 -12.85 -3.17 -23.00
C ASN A 20 -13.05 -1.74 -23.51
N GLU A 21 -12.01 -0.89 -23.40
CA GLU A 21 -12.03 0.48 -23.90
C GLU A 21 -10.78 0.77 -24.73
N LYS A 22 -10.96 1.38 -25.90
CA LYS A 22 -9.87 1.89 -26.74
C LYS A 22 -10.01 3.39 -26.93
N ARG A 23 -8.93 4.13 -26.65
CA ARG A 23 -8.88 5.58 -26.82
C ARG A 23 -8.03 5.96 -28.02
N TYR A 24 -8.49 6.97 -28.73
CA TYR A 24 -7.83 7.57 -29.88
C TYR A 24 -7.63 9.05 -29.58
N ASP A 25 -6.39 9.52 -29.74
CA ASP A 25 -6.03 10.93 -29.69
C ASP A 25 -5.76 11.41 -31.11
N TRP A 26 -6.54 12.40 -31.54
CA TRP A 26 -6.49 12.96 -32.88
C TRP A 26 -5.67 14.25 -32.96
N GLY A 27 -5.06 14.67 -31.85
CA GLY A 27 -4.37 15.95 -31.72
C GLY A 27 -5.32 17.11 -31.40
N GLU A 28 -4.74 18.28 -31.12
CA GLU A 28 -5.47 19.53 -30.83
C GLU A 28 -6.51 19.42 -29.68
N GLY A 29 -6.30 18.46 -28.77
CA GLY A 29 -7.22 18.21 -27.66
C GLY A 29 -8.47 17.40 -28.04
N VAL A 30 -8.54 16.86 -29.25
CA VAL A 30 -9.64 16.02 -29.71
C VAL A 30 -9.33 14.55 -29.43
N THR A 31 -10.17 13.92 -28.62
CA THR A 31 -10.07 12.49 -28.31
C THR A 31 -11.41 11.81 -28.57
N SER A 32 -11.36 10.53 -28.95
CA SER A 32 -12.54 9.67 -29.01
C SER A 32 -12.23 8.34 -28.35
N HIS A 33 -13.25 7.65 -27.87
CA HIS A 33 -13.08 6.32 -27.29
C HIS A 33 -14.19 5.38 -27.76
N ILE A 34 -13.83 4.10 -27.87
CA ILE A 34 -14.74 3.01 -28.19
C ILE A 34 -14.82 2.15 -26.94
N VAL A 35 -16.03 1.93 -26.47
CA VAL A 35 -16.35 1.05 -25.34
C VAL A 35 -17.03 -0.19 -25.89
N ASN A 36 -16.64 -1.37 -25.38
CA ASN A 36 -17.36 -2.60 -25.66
C ASN A 36 -18.75 -2.54 -25.01
N ASP A 37 -19.80 -2.62 -25.82
CA ASP A 37 -21.19 -2.58 -25.38
C ASP A 37 -21.76 -3.97 -25.03
N ASP A 38 -21.03 -5.05 -25.29
CA ASP A 38 -21.38 -6.40 -24.87
C ASP A 38 -21.04 -6.64 -23.40
N PHE A 39 -21.82 -6.01 -22.52
CA PHE A 39 -21.67 -6.13 -21.08
C PHE A 39 -21.90 -7.57 -20.60
N GLU A 40 -22.71 -8.37 -21.30
CA GLU A 40 -22.94 -9.79 -20.95
C GLU A 40 -21.71 -10.66 -21.21
N ALA A 41 -20.96 -10.42 -22.29
CA ALA A 41 -19.66 -11.07 -22.49
C ALA A 41 -18.67 -10.69 -21.38
N ILE A 42 -18.61 -9.41 -21.00
CA ILE A 42 -17.73 -8.94 -19.92
C ILE A 42 -18.04 -9.64 -18.59
N LYS A 43 -19.32 -9.80 -18.25
CA LYS A 43 -19.73 -10.54 -17.05
C LYS A 43 -19.26 -11.99 -17.05
N LYS A 44 -19.36 -12.67 -18.20
CA LYS A 44 -18.88 -14.05 -18.36
C LYS A 44 -17.37 -14.16 -18.20
N ASP A 45 -16.62 -13.20 -18.72
CA ASP A 45 -15.16 -13.15 -18.58
C ASP A 45 -14.76 -12.95 -17.11
N ILE A 46 -15.44 -12.05 -16.39
CA ILE A 46 -15.25 -11.88 -14.94
C ILE A 46 -15.53 -13.18 -14.18
N GLN A 47 -16.65 -13.83 -14.46
CA GLN A 47 -16.99 -15.10 -13.80
C GLN A 47 -15.93 -16.17 -14.06
N SER A 48 -15.50 -16.32 -15.32
CA SER A 48 -14.45 -17.27 -15.72
C SER A 48 -13.14 -17.00 -14.99
N GLU A 49 -12.77 -15.73 -14.81
CA GLU A 49 -11.58 -15.37 -14.04
C GLU A 49 -11.72 -15.72 -12.55
N LEU A 50 -12.86 -15.44 -11.92
CA LEU A 50 -13.10 -15.80 -10.52
C LEU A 50 -13.04 -17.33 -10.33
N ASP A 51 -13.61 -18.09 -11.27
CA ASP A 51 -13.56 -19.55 -11.26
C ASP A 51 -12.12 -20.08 -11.43
N ASP A 52 -11.32 -19.48 -12.32
CA ASP A 52 -9.88 -19.81 -12.47
C ASP A 52 -9.11 -19.54 -11.18
N LEU A 53 -9.40 -18.43 -10.49
CA LEU A 53 -8.76 -18.09 -9.22
C LEU A 53 -9.08 -19.12 -8.14
N LEU A 54 -10.34 -19.54 -8.01
CA LEU A 54 -10.74 -20.61 -7.08
C LEU A 54 -9.99 -21.91 -7.40
N LEU A 55 -9.96 -22.30 -8.68
CA LEU A 55 -9.28 -23.51 -9.13
C LEU A 55 -7.78 -23.48 -8.82
N ARG A 56 -7.09 -22.40 -9.17
CA ARG A 56 -5.62 -22.26 -9.01
C ARG A 56 -5.17 -22.16 -7.56
N THR A 57 -6.04 -21.70 -6.67
CA THR A 57 -5.74 -21.52 -5.25
C THR A 57 -6.31 -22.63 -4.37
N GLU A 58 -7.10 -23.54 -4.96
CA GLU A 58 -7.85 -24.59 -4.25
C GLU A 58 -8.74 -23.99 -3.15
N ALA A 59 -9.31 -22.81 -3.42
CA ALA A 59 -10.19 -22.11 -2.50
C ALA A 59 -11.64 -22.57 -2.68
N ASP A 60 -12.41 -22.45 -1.60
CA ASP A 60 -13.82 -22.88 -1.56
C ASP A 60 -14.78 -21.74 -1.91
N ASP A 61 -14.37 -20.49 -1.65
CA ASP A 61 -15.22 -19.31 -1.77
C ASP A 61 -14.38 -18.04 -2.00
N PHE A 62 -15.03 -16.93 -2.33
CA PHE A 62 -14.41 -15.61 -2.47
C PHE A 62 -15.29 -14.49 -1.92
N LEU A 63 -14.66 -13.36 -1.63
CA LEU A 63 -15.30 -12.12 -1.22
C LEU A 63 -14.69 -10.95 -1.99
N ILE A 64 -15.55 -10.19 -2.67
CA ILE A 64 -15.20 -8.99 -3.41
C ILE A 64 -14.92 -7.84 -2.43
N CYS A 65 -13.71 -7.28 -2.45
CA CYS A 65 -13.31 -6.16 -1.60
C CYS A 65 -13.19 -4.88 -2.44
N LEU A 66 -13.93 -3.83 -2.08
CA LEU A 66 -14.03 -2.58 -2.85
C LEU A 66 -13.68 -1.36 -1.98
N SER A 67 -13.02 -0.37 -2.59
CA SER A 67 -12.81 0.94 -1.94
C SER A 67 -14.10 1.75 -1.84
N ASP A 68 -14.17 2.60 -0.82
CA ASP A 68 -15.04 3.77 -0.81
C ASP A 68 -14.51 4.83 -1.80
N ASP A 69 -15.26 5.09 -2.86
CA ASP A 69 -14.89 6.06 -3.89
C ASP A 69 -15.01 7.52 -3.42
N ASN A 70 -15.76 7.77 -2.33
CA ASN A 70 -16.08 9.12 -1.88
C ASN A 70 -15.07 9.64 -0.86
N TYR A 71 -14.63 8.78 0.06
CA TYR A 71 -13.80 9.16 1.18
C TYR A 71 -12.58 8.25 1.32
N ASN A 72 -11.44 8.85 1.66
CA ASN A 72 -10.20 8.12 1.93
C ASN A 72 -9.52 8.74 3.15
N TRP A 73 -9.35 7.95 4.21
CA TRP A 73 -8.76 8.41 5.46
C TRP A 73 -7.30 8.88 5.31
N ARG A 74 -6.53 8.34 4.34
CA ARG A 74 -5.14 8.73 4.09
C ARG A 74 -5.04 10.20 3.66
N LYS A 75 -6.06 10.75 2.99
CA LYS A 75 -6.11 12.17 2.61
C LYS A 75 -6.23 13.12 3.82
N LYS A 76 -6.70 12.63 4.98
CA LYS A 76 -6.69 13.39 6.24
C LYS A 76 -5.30 13.46 6.85
N VAL A 77 -4.45 12.45 6.59
CA VAL A 77 -3.07 12.37 7.08
C VAL A 77 -2.11 13.08 6.14
N LEU A 78 -2.23 12.83 4.83
CA LEU A 78 -1.44 13.44 3.78
C LEU A 78 -2.38 13.94 2.66
N PRO A 79 -2.72 15.24 2.62
CA PRO A 79 -3.64 15.79 1.62
C PRO A 79 -3.23 15.56 0.15
N SER A 80 -1.93 15.39 -0.11
CA SER A 80 -1.40 15.11 -1.46
C SER A 80 -1.49 13.64 -1.87
N TYR A 81 -1.95 12.74 -1.00
CA TYR A 81 -2.06 11.31 -1.27
C TYR A 81 -2.95 11.03 -2.50
N LYS A 82 -2.40 10.29 -3.47
CA LYS A 82 -3.00 9.99 -4.78
C LYS A 82 -3.48 11.23 -5.56
N GLN A 83 -3.00 12.44 -5.24
CA GLN A 83 -3.49 13.68 -5.87
C GLN A 83 -3.18 13.74 -7.37
N HIS A 84 -2.03 13.21 -7.80
CA HIS A 84 -1.64 13.19 -9.21
C HIS A 84 -2.56 12.31 -10.07
N ARG A 85 -3.31 11.38 -9.47
CA ARG A 85 -4.28 10.53 -10.18
C ARG A 85 -5.59 11.25 -10.53
N LYS A 86 -5.84 12.45 -9.98
CA LYS A 86 -7.11 13.18 -10.21
C LYS A 86 -7.35 13.55 -11.68
N ASN A 87 -6.27 13.77 -12.44
CA ASN A 87 -6.35 14.17 -13.85
C ASN A 87 -6.27 12.95 -14.79
N SER A 88 -6.11 11.74 -14.26
CA SER A 88 -6.11 10.52 -15.07
C SER A 88 -7.54 10.20 -15.48
N ILE A 89 -7.77 10.13 -16.79
CA ILE A 89 -9.07 9.78 -17.34
C ILE A 89 -9.35 8.31 -17.00
N ARG A 90 -10.36 8.05 -16.17
CA ARG A 90 -10.77 6.69 -15.78
C ARG A 90 -11.54 6.03 -16.92
N PRO A 91 -11.45 4.69 -17.11
CA PRO A 91 -12.30 3.98 -18.07
C PRO A 91 -13.79 4.19 -17.76
N GLU A 92 -14.62 4.27 -18.80
CA GLU A 92 -16.06 4.53 -18.68
C GLU A 92 -16.78 3.40 -17.94
N LEU A 93 -16.39 2.15 -18.20
CA LEU A 93 -16.98 0.97 -17.57
C LEU A 93 -16.55 0.74 -16.12
N LEU A 94 -15.62 1.53 -15.56
CA LEU A 94 -15.07 1.27 -14.23
C LEU A 94 -16.15 1.20 -13.13
N TYR A 95 -16.98 2.25 -12.99
CA TYR A 95 -18.00 2.28 -11.96
C TYR A 95 -19.16 1.31 -12.22
N PRO A 96 -19.69 1.20 -13.46
CA PRO A 96 -20.66 0.15 -13.78
C PRO A 96 -20.19 -1.27 -13.41
N LEU A 97 -18.89 -1.57 -13.61
CA LEU A 97 -18.31 -2.85 -13.21
C LEU A 97 -18.16 -2.99 -11.71
N LYS A 98 -17.77 -1.93 -10.99
CA LYS A 98 -17.74 -1.94 -9.51
C LYS A 98 -19.13 -2.18 -8.93
N ASP A 99 -20.16 -1.54 -9.46
CA ASP A 99 -21.55 -1.72 -9.02
C ASP A 99 -22.03 -3.14 -9.32
N TYR A 100 -21.78 -3.65 -10.53
CA TYR A 100 -22.07 -5.04 -10.89
C TYR A 100 -21.40 -6.04 -9.93
N LEU A 101 -20.11 -5.86 -9.65
CA LEU A 101 -19.36 -6.72 -8.74
C LEU A 101 -19.93 -6.68 -7.30
N PHE A 102 -20.33 -5.50 -6.83
CA PHE A 102 -20.90 -5.33 -5.49
C PHE A 102 -22.28 -5.98 -5.37
N GLU A 103 -23.13 -5.86 -6.38
CA GLU A 103 -24.52 -6.31 -6.37
C GLU A 103 -24.69 -7.81 -6.61
N ASN A 104 -23.78 -8.44 -7.38
CA ASN A 104 -23.97 -9.81 -7.87
C ASN A 104 -23.10 -10.85 -7.14
N TYR A 105 -22.16 -10.41 -6.31
CA TYR A 105 -21.25 -11.29 -5.59
C TYR A 105 -21.21 -10.97 -4.09
N PRO A 106 -20.82 -11.94 -3.23
CA PRO A 106 -20.48 -11.65 -1.84
C PRO A 106 -19.42 -10.55 -1.79
N SER A 107 -19.79 -9.40 -1.23
CA SER A 107 -18.96 -8.20 -1.29
C SER A 107 -18.87 -7.49 0.05
N TYR A 108 -17.77 -6.78 0.25
CA TYR A 108 -17.56 -5.94 1.42
C TYR A 108 -16.88 -4.63 1.03
N ARG A 109 -17.51 -3.53 1.45
CA ARG A 109 -17.02 -2.15 1.34
C ARG A 109 -17.25 -1.47 2.68
N LYS A 110 -16.32 -0.61 3.08
CA LYS A 110 -16.44 0.16 4.32
C LYS A 110 -16.15 1.62 4.04
N GLU A 111 -16.99 2.51 4.58
CA GLU A 111 -16.81 3.95 4.51
C GLU A 111 -15.38 4.35 4.88
N THR A 112 -14.81 5.29 4.13
CA THR A 112 -13.47 5.86 4.26
C THR A 112 -12.29 4.93 3.94
N LEU A 113 -12.52 3.63 3.72
CA LEU A 113 -11.46 2.63 3.53
C LEU A 113 -11.25 2.30 2.05
N GLU A 114 -10.01 2.00 1.71
CA GLU A 114 -9.68 1.40 0.40
C GLU A 114 -9.87 -0.12 0.45
N ALA A 115 -10.00 -0.77 -0.72
CA ALA A 115 -10.11 -2.22 -0.85
C ALA A 115 -8.96 -2.93 -0.12
N ASP A 116 -7.76 -2.35 -0.21
CA ASP A 116 -6.55 -2.75 0.50
C ASP A 116 -6.76 -2.87 2.00
N ASP A 117 -7.33 -1.84 2.63
CA ASP A 117 -7.61 -1.79 4.06
C ASP A 117 -8.69 -2.80 4.45
N VAL A 118 -9.71 -2.95 3.60
CA VAL A 118 -10.74 -3.99 3.76
C VAL A 118 -10.09 -5.38 3.78
N MET A 119 -9.23 -5.68 2.81
CA MET A 119 -8.52 -6.96 2.72
C MET A 119 -7.58 -7.18 3.91
N GLY A 120 -6.84 -6.15 4.34
CA GLY A 120 -5.95 -6.21 5.49
C GLY A 120 -6.67 -6.47 6.80
N ILE A 121 -7.82 -5.82 7.02
CA ILE A 121 -8.67 -6.04 8.17
C ILE A 121 -9.25 -7.45 8.14
N LEU A 122 -9.89 -7.86 7.05
CA LEU A 122 -10.57 -9.15 6.95
C LEU A 122 -9.61 -10.34 7.03
N SER A 123 -8.45 -10.26 6.37
CA SER A 123 -7.44 -11.33 6.38
C SER A 123 -6.85 -11.55 7.77
N THR A 124 -6.64 -10.48 8.53
CA THR A 124 -6.03 -10.56 9.87
C THR A 124 -7.05 -10.70 10.99
N HIS A 125 -8.34 -10.45 10.75
CA HIS A 125 -9.36 -10.58 11.79
C HIS A 125 -9.54 -12.05 12.19
N PRO A 126 -9.56 -12.36 13.50
CA PRO A 126 -9.64 -13.74 13.98
C PRO A 126 -11.03 -14.40 13.84
N LYS A 127 -12.06 -13.66 13.41
CA LYS A 127 -13.47 -14.05 13.58
C LYS A 127 -14.45 -13.57 12.50
N LEU A 128 -14.15 -12.52 11.73
CA LEU A 128 -15.08 -12.01 10.71
C LEU A 128 -15.26 -13.01 9.56
N ILE A 129 -14.18 -13.67 9.16
CA ILE A 129 -14.19 -14.74 8.15
C ILE A 129 -13.52 -15.95 8.79
N ALA A 130 -14.26 -17.05 8.84
CA ALA A 130 -13.77 -18.31 9.37
C ALA A 130 -12.75 -18.95 8.39
N GLY A 131 -11.83 -19.74 8.92
CA GLY A 131 -10.89 -20.51 8.11
C GLY A 131 -9.73 -19.70 7.52
N LYS A 132 -9.16 -20.21 6.43
CA LYS A 132 -7.97 -19.64 5.78
C LYS A 132 -8.42 -18.52 4.83
N LYS A 133 -7.70 -17.40 4.85
CA LYS A 133 -7.95 -16.28 3.93
C LYS A 133 -6.74 -16.06 3.05
N ILE A 134 -6.96 -15.84 1.76
CA ILE A 134 -5.91 -15.55 0.78
C ILE A 134 -6.26 -14.24 0.09
N ILE A 135 -5.43 -13.23 0.25
CA ILE A 135 -5.55 -11.99 -0.51
C ILE A 135 -5.14 -12.26 -1.94
N VAL A 136 -5.97 -11.86 -2.90
CA VAL A 136 -5.67 -11.93 -4.32
C VAL A 136 -5.59 -10.51 -4.87
N SER A 137 -4.37 -10.06 -5.12
CA SER A 137 -4.11 -8.73 -5.68
C SER A 137 -2.77 -8.73 -6.43
N GLU A 138 -2.69 -7.85 -7.43
CA GLU A 138 -1.45 -7.57 -8.14
C GLU A 138 -0.59 -6.51 -7.44
N ASP A 139 -1.17 -5.78 -6.47
CA ASP A 139 -0.51 -4.70 -5.75
C ASP A 139 0.63 -5.24 -4.84
N LYS A 140 1.78 -4.56 -4.90
CA LYS A 140 2.93 -4.87 -4.05
C LYS A 140 2.67 -4.47 -2.59
N ASP A 141 1.77 -3.51 -2.34
CA ASP A 141 1.52 -2.95 -1.02
C ASP A 141 0.86 -3.96 -0.08
N MET A 142 0.18 -4.97 -0.64
CA MET A 142 -0.34 -6.13 0.10
C MET A 142 0.74 -6.87 0.90
N LYS A 143 2.03 -6.70 0.55
CA LYS A 143 3.15 -7.25 1.32
C LYS A 143 3.25 -6.65 2.73
N THR A 144 2.58 -5.53 3.03
CA THR A 144 2.50 -4.95 4.38
C THR A 144 1.48 -5.67 5.29
N ILE A 145 0.78 -6.69 4.78
CA ILE A 145 -0.24 -7.46 5.49
C ILE A 145 0.29 -8.88 5.78
N PRO A 146 0.31 -9.34 7.05
CA PRO A 146 0.62 -10.72 7.36
C PRO A 146 -0.53 -11.64 6.95
N GLY A 147 -0.21 -12.78 6.35
CA GLY A 147 -1.21 -13.72 5.85
C GLY A 147 -0.84 -14.31 4.49
N TRP A 148 -1.79 -15.03 3.88
CA TRP A 148 -1.60 -15.59 2.55
C TRP A 148 -1.90 -14.55 1.47
N LEU A 149 -0.99 -14.43 0.51
CA LEU A 149 -1.08 -13.53 -0.62
C LEU A 149 -0.85 -14.31 -1.91
N PHE A 150 -1.63 -14.01 -2.94
CA PHE A 150 -1.51 -14.59 -4.26
C PHE A 150 -1.59 -13.50 -5.32
N ASN A 151 -0.52 -13.31 -6.08
CA ASN A 151 -0.51 -12.43 -7.25
C ASN A 151 -0.73 -13.29 -8.52
N PRO A 152 -1.89 -13.21 -9.20
CA PRO A 152 -2.21 -14.09 -10.32
C PRO A 152 -1.24 -14.01 -11.51
N LYS A 153 -0.50 -12.89 -11.66
CA LYS A 153 0.47 -12.70 -12.74
C LYS A 153 1.86 -13.23 -12.43
N LYS A 154 2.25 -13.29 -11.16
CA LYS A 154 3.63 -13.57 -10.74
C LYS A 154 3.77 -14.89 -9.98
N ASP A 155 2.75 -15.25 -9.21
CA ASP A 155 2.82 -16.37 -8.29
C ASP A 155 2.23 -17.64 -8.95
N LYS A 156 2.95 -18.76 -8.81
CA LYS A 156 2.45 -20.08 -9.19
C LYS A 156 1.49 -20.67 -8.15
N LYS A 157 1.62 -20.23 -6.89
CA LYS A 157 0.81 -20.65 -5.74
C LYS A 157 0.79 -19.55 -4.68
N PRO A 158 -0.23 -19.50 -3.79
CA PRO A 158 -0.25 -18.55 -2.67
C PRO A 158 1.01 -18.66 -1.80
N ARG A 159 1.52 -17.50 -1.36
CA ARG A 159 2.69 -17.38 -0.47
C ARG A 159 2.29 -16.78 0.87
N LEU A 160 2.92 -17.25 1.94
CA LEU A 160 2.70 -16.74 3.29
C LEU A 160 3.64 -15.56 3.56
N ILE A 161 3.07 -14.46 4.05
CA ILE A 161 3.79 -13.30 4.58
C ILE A 161 3.75 -13.36 6.09
N THR A 162 4.93 -13.40 6.71
CA THR A 162 5.04 -13.38 8.18
C THR A 162 4.81 -11.96 8.71
N PRO A 163 4.40 -11.79 9.97
CA PRO A 163 4.30 -10.47 10.62
C PRO A 163 5.58 -9.64 10.46
N GLU A 164 6.75 -10.25 10.64
CA GLU A 164 8.05 -9.57 10.56
C GLU A 164 8.35 -9.09 9.15
N ALA A 165 8.05 -9.91 8.13
CA ALA A 165 8.22 -9.51 6.73
C ALA A 165 7.27 -8.36 6.35
N ALA A 166 6.03 -8.39 6.87
CA ALA A 166 5.04 -7.36 6.66
C ALA A 166 5.42 -6.03 7.30
N ASP A 167 5.85 -6.07 8.57
CA ASP A 167 6.33 -4.89 9.30
C ASP A 167 7.62 -4.34 8.67
N ARG A 168 8.54 -5.19 8.23
CA ARG A 168 9.76 -4.77 7.52
C ARG A 168 9.43 -4.08 6.20
N PHE A 169 8.45 -4.57 5.42
CA PHE A 169 8.05 -3.93 4.16
C PHE A 169 7.32 -2.60 4.38
N HIS A 170 6.52 -2.50 5.46
CA HIS A 170 5.92 -1.24 5.89
C HIS A 170 6.98 -0.18 6.24
N MET A 171 8.02 -0.56 6.99
CA MET A 171 9.15 0.35 7.30
C MET A 171 9.98 0.68 6.05
N TYR A 172 10.19 -0.28 5.15
CA TYR A 172 10.83 -0.03 3.85
C TYR A 172 10.08 1.07 3.08
N GLN A 173 8.76 0.96 2.93
CA GLN A 173 7.97 1.99 2.25
C GLN A 173 7.93 3.32 3.00
N THR A 174 8.03 3.30 4.33
CA THR A 174 8.19 4.53 5.13
C THR A 174 9.47 5.27 4.76
N ILE A 175 10.55 4.54 4.43
CA ILE A 175 11.83 5.15 4.03
C ILE A 175 11.82 5.52 2.55
N THR A 176 11.38 4.63 1.65
CA THR A 176 11.50 4.84 0.20
C THR A 176 10.35 5.64 -0.43
N GLY A 177 9.22 5.73 0.25
CA GLY A 177 7.99 6.24 -0.32
C GLY A 177 7.35 5.31 -1.34
N ASP A 178 6.29 5.80 -1.97
CA ASP A 178 5.66 5.19 -3.13
C ASP A 178 5.12 6.28 -4.07
N THR A 179 5.73 6.37 -5.25
CA THR A 179 5.35 7.35 -6.27
C THR A 179 3.99 7.09 -6.88
N THR A 180 3.57 5.81 -6.97
CA THR A 180 2.25 5.41 -7.47
C THR A 180 1.17 5.98 -6.55
N ASP A 181 1.39 5.97 -5.24
CA ASP A 181 0.48 6.53 -4.24
C ASP A 181 0.74 7.99 -3.88
N GLY A 182 1.87 8.55 -4.32
CA GLY A 182 2.18 9.97 -4.22
C GLY A 182 2.72 10.41 -2.86
N TYR A 183 3.26 9.49 -2.06
CA TYR A 183 3.99 9.80 -0.83
C TYR A 183 5.48 9.50 -1.03
N LYS A 184 6.36 10.31 -0.45
CA LYS A 184 7.76 10.43 -0.93
C LYS A 184 8.79 9.66 -0.10
N GLY A 185 8.44 9.24 1.12
CA GLY A 185 9.43 8.70 2.05
C GLY A 185 10.47 9.75 2.46
N CYS A 186 11.66 9.27 2.86
CA CYS A 186 12.81 10.08 3.23
C CYS A 186 13.57 10.56 1.98
N PRO A 187 13.80 11.87 1.79
CA PRO A 187 14.50 12.41 0.63
C PRO A 187 15.88 11.78 0.42
N ASP A 188 16.21 11.49 -0.85
CA ASP A 188 17.49 10.90 -1.28
C ASP A 188 17.88 9.56 -0.63
N VAL A 189 16.94 8.86 0.02
CA VAL A 189 17.16 7.52 0.57
C VAL A 189 16.38 6.50 -0.26
N GLY A 190 17.05 5.94 -1.27
CA GLY A 190 16.50 4.86 -2.09
C GLY A 190 16.67 3.47 -1.48
N ASP A 191 16.37 2.45 -2.28
CA ASP A 191 16.34 1.02 -1.86
C ASP A 191 17.55 0.57 -1.06
N LYS A 192 18.76 0.94 -1.48
CA LYS A 192 20.00 0.53 -0.81
C LYS A 192 20.07 1.07 0.62
N GLY A 193 19.79 2.36 0.80
CA GLY A 193 19.82 2.99 2.13
C GLY A 193 18.68 2.48 3.01
N ALA A 194 17.51 2.20 2.45
CA ALA A 194 16.42 1.59 3.19
C ALA A 194 16.76 0.16 3.65
N ILE A 195 17.35 -0.67 2.79
CA ILE A 195 17.78 -2.03 3.15
C ILE A 195 18.84 -1.99 4.24
N GLU A 196 19.85 -1.14 4.11
CA GLU A 196 20.89 -0.95 5.12
C GLU A 196 20.30 -0.56 6.48
N MET A 197 19.39 0.43 6.51
CA MET A 197 18.70 0.84 7.73
C MET A 197 17.89 -0.30 8.36
N LEU A 198 17.21 -1.11 7.55
CA LEU A 198 16.40 -2.23 8.04
C LEU A 198 17.23 -3.40 8.56
N ASP A 199 18.41 -3.63 7.98
CA ASP A 199 19.30 -4.73 8.36
C ASP A 199 20.24 -4.36 9.53
N SER A 200 20.62 -3.08 9.63
CA SER A 200 21.53 -2.57 10.66
C SER A 200 21.20 -1.11 10.98
N PRO A 201 20.18 -0.87 11.84
CA PRO A 201 19.74 0.48 12.18
C PRO A 201 20.86 1.38 12.70
N PHE A 202 20.93 2.60 12.16
CA PHE A 202 21.96 3.59 12.50
C PHE A 202 21.37 5.00 12.70
N LEU A 203 22.11 5.84 13.41
CA LEU A 203 21.88 7.26 13.58
C LEU A 203 22.83 8.03 12.67
N MET A 204 22.37 9.16 12.13
CA MET A 204 23.19 10.14 11.44
C MET A 204 23.69 11.18 12.44
N VAL A 205 24.88 10.96 13.01
CA VAL A 205 25.44 11.81 14.05
C VAL A 205 26.27 12.94 13.43
N PRO A 206 25.93 14.22 13.65
CA PRO A 206 26.72 15.32 13.13
C PRO A 206 28.05 15.46 13.89
N TYR A 207 29.12 15.77 13.17
CA TYR A 207 30.41 16.12 13.74
C TYR A 207 31.04 17.28 12.98
N GLU A 208 31.85 18.08 13.68
CA GLU A 208 32.62 19.16 13.05
C GLU A 208 33.88 18.59 12.38
N TYR A 209 33.99 18.79 11.07
CA TYR A 209 35.17 18.43 10.30
C TYR A 209 35.99 19.66 9.95
N GLU A 210 37.24 19.72 10.42
CA GLU A 210 38.20 20.77 10.05
C GLU A 210 39.03 20.35 8.83
N PHE A 211 39.05 21.18 7.80
CA PHE A 211 39.89 20.98 6.63
C PHE A 211 41.36 21.15 6.97
N GLN A 212 42.13 20.06 6.87
CA GLN A 212 43.56 20.06 7.19
C GLN A 212 44.45 20.56 6.04
N ARG A 213 43.94 20.60 4.81
CA ARG A 213 44.70 20.89 3.58
C ARG A 213 43.84 21.60 2.53
N GLY A 214 44.50 22.19 1.53
CA GLY A 214 43.86 22.83 0.37
C GLY A 214 43.38 24.26 0.64
N LYS A 215 42.65 24.84 -0.33
CA LYS A 215 42.18 26.23 -0.29
C LYS A 215 41.25 26.55 0.90
N ARG A 216 40.61 25.53 1.48
CA ARG A 216 39.69 25.63 2.62
C ARG A 216 40.35 25.31 3.97
N LYS A 217 41.68 25.15 4.03
CA LYS A 217 42.37 24.77 5.27
C LYS A 217 42.04 25.69 6.44
N GLY A 218 41.76 25.12 7.61
CA GLY A 218 41.38 25.85 8.83
C GLY A 218 39.92 26.29 8.89
N THR A 219 39.11 25.98 7.87
CA THR A 219 37.65 26.11 7.94
C THR A 219 37.01 24.81 8.43
N THR A 220 35.84 24.91 9.05
CA THR A 220 35.05 23.76 9.51
C THR A 220 33.79 23.58 8.66
N GLU A 221 33.31 22.34 8.56
CA GLU A 221 31.98 22.03 8.06
C GLU A 221 31.36 20.88 8.86
N VAL A 222 30.03 20.88 9.00
CA VAL A 222 29.33 19.75 9.63
C VAL A 222 29.28 18.59 8.64
N ARG A 223 29.77 17.43 9.08
CA ARG A 223 29.64 16.14 8.40
C ARG A 223 28.85 15.19 9.27
N TYR A 224 28.54 14.01 8.75
CA TYR A 224 27.78 13.00 9.45
C TYR A 224 28.52 11.68 9.43
N GLU A 225 28.47 10.97 10.55
CA GLU A 225 28.91 9.58 10.67
C GLU A 225 27.75 8.70 11.14
N GLN A 226 27.83 7.41 10.83
CA GLN A 226 26.84 6.44 11.29
C GLN A 226 27.24 5.91 12.66
N ALA A 227 26.31 5.95 13.62
CA ALA A 227 26.42 5.27 14.91
C ALA A 227 25.28 4.27 15.07
N PRO A 228 25.42 3.18 15.85
CA PRO A 228 24.32 2.24 16.08
C PRO A 228 23.08 2.93 16.66
N ALA A 229 21.89 2.65 16.10
CA ALA A 229 20.63 3.15 16.64
C ALA A 229 20.09 2.23 17.76
N PRO A 230 19.44 2.79 18.80
CA PRO A 230 18.83 1.97 19.85
C PRO A 230 17.62 1.16 19.36
N SER A 231 16.98 1.61 18.28
CA SER A 231 15.90 0.91 17.60
C SER A 231 15.82 1.27 16.11
N LEU A 232 15.09 0.45 15.33
CA LEU A 232 14.82 0.74 13.92
C LEU A 232 14.09 2.07 13.75
N TRP A 233 13.12 2.38 14.62
CA TRP A 233 12.35 3.62 14.51
C TRP A 233 13.22 4.86 14.75
N GLU A 234 14.08 4.85 15.77
CA GLU A 234 15.02 5.96 16.01
C GLU A 234 16.00 6.16 14.86
N GLY A 235 16.44 5.07 14.21
CA GLY A 235 17.24 5.16 12.99
C GLY A 235 16.48 5.82 11.83
N ILE A 236 15.21 5.43 11.62
CA ILE A 236 14.35 6.05 10.61
C ILE A 236 14.14 7.54 10.90
N VAL A 237 13.84 7.91 12.15
CA VAL A 237 13.69 9.32 12.54
C VAL A 237 14.99 10.09 12.26
N SER A 238 16.14 9.52 12.62
CA SER A 238 17.45 10.14 12.36
C SER A 238 17.72 10.35 10.86
N LEU A 239 17.28 9.45 9.98
CA LEU A 239 17.36 9.67 8.53
C LEU A 239 16.53 10.86 8.07
N TYR A 240 15.31 11.02 8.58
CA TYR A 240 14.45 12.15 8.25
C TYR A 240 15.05 13.47 8.77
N GLU A 241 15.51 13.50 10.02
CA GLU A 241 16.15 14.67 10.63
C GLU A 241 17.42 15.08 9.89
N TRP A 242 18.23 14.11 9.45
CA TRP A 242 19.38 14.37 8.60
C TRP A 242 19.03 15.07 7.28
N LYS A 243 17.81 14.88 6.78
CA LYS A 243 17.26 15.55 5.58
C LYS A 243 16.50 16.83 5.89
N GLY A 244 16.58 17.33 7.13
CA GLY A 244 15.89 18.55 7.57
C GLY A 244 14.38 18.38 7.75
N LEU A 245 13.92 17.13 7.88
CA LEU A 245 12.54 16.79 8.22
C LEU A 245 12.43 16.45 9.72
N THR A 246 11.22 16.11 10.16
CA THR A 246 10.91 15.82 11.55
C THR A 246 10.41 14.38 11.73
N GLU A 247 10.36 13.90 12.97
CA GLU A 247 9.66 12.65 13.30
C GLU A 247 8.20 12.68 12.81
N TYR A 248 7.53 13.84 12.83
CA TYR A 248 6.16 13.97 12.33
C TYR A 248 6.06 13.64 10.84
N ASP A 249 7.05 14.04 10.04
CA ASP A 249 7.10 13.69 8.62
C ASP A 249 7.26 12.18 8.43
N ALA A 250 8.16 11.55 9.21
CA ALA A 250 8.34 10.09 9.21
C ALA A 250 7.05 9.35 9.61
N ILE A 251 6.37 9.79 10.67
CA ILE A 251 5.08 9.24 11.10
C ILE A 251 4.02 9.39 10.01
N THR A 252 4.00 10.53 9.31
CA THR A 252 3.05 10.79 8.22
C THR A 252 3.26 9.78 7.08
N GLN A 253 4.51 9.56 6.66
CA GLN A 253 4.82 8.56 5.64
C GLN A 253 4.48 7.14 6.12
N ALA A 254 4.82 6.80 7.36
CA ALA A 254 4.50 5.50 7.94
C ALA A 254 3.00 5.22 7.99
N ARG A 255 2.18 6.22 8.36
CA ARG A 255 0.73 6.05 8.44
C ARG A 255 0.12 5.79 7.07
N VAL A 256 0.47 6.56 6.05
CA VAL A 256 -0.12 6.36 4.71
C VAL A 256 0.38 5.10 4.01
N ALA A 257 1.61 4.67 4.29
CA ALA A 257 2.18 3.41 3.80
C ALA A 257 1.60 2.15 4.46
N ARG A 258 0.86 2.30 5.57
CA ARG A 258 0.28 1.16 6.28
C ARG A 258 -1.08 0.81 5.70
N ILE A 259 -1.25 -0.44 5.26
CA ILE A 259 -2.58 -1.03 5.09
C ILE A 259 -3.12 -1.46 6.45
N LEU A 260 -4.37 -1.11 6.73
CA LEU A 260 -4.99 -1.40 8.02
C LEU A 260 -5.10 -2.91 8.27
N ARG A 261 -4.67 -3.33 9.46
CA ARG A 261 -4.94 -4.67 10.01
C ARG A 261 -6.14 -4.59 10.95
N HIS A 262 -6.67 -5.72 11.41
CA HIS A 262 -7.87 -5.76 12.25
C HIS A 262 -7.76 -4.97 13.57
N THR A 263 -6.54 -4.73 14.05
CA THR A 263 -6.25 -3.90 15.24
C THR A 263 -6.26 -2.40 14.95
N ASP A 264 -6.24 -2.02 13.68
CA ASP A 264 -6.07 -0.64 13.23
C ASP A 264 -7.42 0.02 12.86
N TYR A 265 -8.54 -0.63 13.22
CA TYR A 265 -9.89 -0.15 12.96
C TYR A 265 -10.81 -0.42 14.15
N ASP A 266 -11.43 0.64 14.68
CA ASP A 266 -12.44 0.52 15.72
C ASP A 266 -13.82 0.30 15.08
N PHE A 267 -14.34 -0.92 15.19
CA PHE A 267 -15.64 -1.28 14.64
C PHE A 267 -16.83 -0.62 15.32
N LYS A 268 -16.67 -0.09 16.55
CA LYS A 268 -17.72 0.61 17.29
C LYS A 268 -17.82 2.06 16.86
N THR A 269 -16.70 2.78 16.83
CA THR A 269 -16.67 4.19 16.40
C THR A 269 -16.64 4.34 14.88
N LYS A 270 -16.29 3.27 14.16
CA LYS A 270 -16.08 3.22 12.71
C LYS A 270 -14.90 4.07 12.25
N GLU A 271 -13.89 4.22 13.11
CA GLU A 271 -12.72 5.06 12.85
C GLU A 271 -11.43 4.25 12.70
N VAL A 272 -10.51 4.81 11.92
CA VAL A 272 -9.15 4.27 11.76
C VAL A 272 -8.33 4.61 12.99
N ILE A 273 -7.66 3.60 13.53
CA ILE A 273 -6.64 3.77 14.58
C ILE A 273 -5.30 3.93 13.86
N TYR A 274 -4.79 5.17 13.83
CA TYR A 274 -3.53 5.44 13.14
C TYR A 274 -2.37 4.71 13.79
N TRP A 275 -1.50 4.17 12.95
CA TRP A 275 -0.24 3.60 13.40
C TRP A 275 0.61 4.64 14.12
N ASN A 276 1.25 4.16 15.18
CA ASN A 276 2.27 4.89 15.92
C ASN A 276 3.41 3.92 16.22
N PRO A 277 4.65 4.43 16.29
CA PRO A 277 5.79 3.61 16.70
C PRO A 277 5.58 3.09 18.12
N VAL A 278 5.95 1.83 18.34
CA VAL A 278 5.97 1.26 19.68
C VAL A 278 7.11 1.94 20.45
N LYS A 279 6.77 2.84 21.37
CA LYS A 279 7.79 3.43 22.24
C LYS A 279 8.40 2.31 23.11
N PRO A 280 9.73 2.23 23.25
CA PRO A 280 10.33 1.29 24.18
C PRO A 280 9.72 1.52 25.56
N GLN A 281 9.27 0.44 26.21
CA GLN A 281 8.83 0.54 27.60
C GLN A 281 10.05 1.03 28.38
N THR A 282 9.92 2.23 28.96
CA THR A 282 10.88 2.69 29.96
C THR A 282 10.72 1.75 31.15
N THR A 283 11.59 0.75 31.24
CA THR A 283 11.83 0.04 32.50
C THR A 283 12.25 1.10 33.50
N LYS A 284 11.31 1.45 34.39
CA LYS A 284 11.61 2.19 35.62
C LYS A 284 12.42 1.32 36.56
#